data_AF-A0A7W1PAZ4-F1
#
_entry.id   AF-A0A7W1PAZ4-F1
#
_cell.length_a   1.000
_cell.length_b   1.000
_cell.length_c   1.000
_cell.angle_alpha   90.00
_cell.angle_beta   90.00
_cell.angle_gamma   90.00
#
_symmetry.space_group_name_H-M   'P 1'
#
loop_
_entity.id
_entity.type
_entity.pdbx_description
1 polymer ?
#
loop_
_entity_poly.entity_id
_entity_poly.type
_entity_poly.pdbx_seq_one_letter_code
_entity_poly.pdbx_strand_id
1 'polypeptide(L)'
;MPAATLRTWAIGRAYPVTDGKGRFQPLIRPASGRPPLLSFWNLIEAHVLRALRTEQGVALRAVRQAITYSEKELDLDRLLLSPRLRSRAGELFLERYGELINLSRSGQIAMRQVLEAHLVRIEWDGHQFPIRLHPFLSREIPDPSMPVVIDPAVQFGRPIVTRHGISTAAIVGRIDAGERPEDIAADYGMTAHDVAQAVLYERAA
;
A
#
# COMPACT_ATOMS: atom_id res chain seq x y z
N MET A 1 -0.04 5.85 6.97
CA MET A 1 1.34 5.43 7.35
C MET A 1 2.16 6.70 7.59
N PRO A 2 3.02 6.78 8.62
CA PRO A 2 3.79 7.99 8.87
C PRO A 2 4.71 8.37 7.70
N ALA A 3 4.74 9.65 7.33
CA ALA A 3 5.54 10.16 6.22
C ALA A 3 7.06 9.89 6.40
N ALA A 4 7.56 9.95 7.64
CA ALA A 4 8.95 9.63 7.95
C ALA A 4 9.33 8.17 7.64
N THR A 5 8.39 7.23 7.82
CA THR A 5 8.58 5.81 7.48
C THR A 5 8.70 5.63 5.97
N LEU A 6 7.78 6.21 5.20
CA LEU A 6 7.82 6.18 3.73
C LEU A 6 9.10 6.82 3.20
N ARG A 7 9.47 7.99 3.72
CA ARG A 7 10.72 8.66 3.37
C ARG A 7 11.93 7.75 3.63
N THR A 8 11.99 7.10 4.77
CA THR A 8 13.07 6.16 5.09
C THR A 8 13.13 5.00 4.10
N TRP A 9 11.98 4.44 3.71
CA TRP A 9 11.92 3.34 2.73
C TRP A 9 12.28 3.75 1.31
N ALA A 10 11.98 4.97 0.89
CA ALA A 10 12.22 5.45 -0.48
C ALA A 10 13.59 6.12 -0.68
N ILE A 11 14.09 6.88 0.29
CA ILE A 11 15.33 7.66 0.14
C ILE A 11 16.41 7.33 1.17
N GLY A 12 16.09 6.47 2.13
CA GLY A 12 17.00 6.11 3.20
C GLY A 12 17.03 7.12 4.34
N ARG A 13 17.79 6.81 5.39
CA ARG A 13 17.98 7.68 6.56
C ARG A 13 19.32 7.40 7.22
N ALA A 14 20.04 8.44 7.63
CA ALA A 14 21.20 8.30 8.50
C ALA A 14 20.76 8.06 9.96
N TYR A 15 21.45 7.18 10.67
CA TYR A 15 21.19 6.88 12.08
C TYR A 15 22.52 6.76 12.86
N PRO A 16 22.54 7.12 14.15
CA PRO A 16 23.76 7.03 14.95
C PRO A 16 24.16 5.57 15.17
N VAL A 17 25.46 5.30 15.15
CA VAL A 17 26.07 4.03 15.55
C VAL A 17 27.24 4.32 16.50
N THR A 18 27.75 3.30 17.20
CA THR A 18 28.81 3.45 18.22
C THR A 18 30.04 4.21 17.71
N ASP A 19 30.38 4.04 16.42
CA ASP A 19 31.48 4.74 15.76
C ASP A 19 30.98 5.40 14.45
N GLY A 20 30.31 6.55 14.59
CA GLY A 20 29.88 7.38 13.47
C GLY A 20 28.39 7.29 13.10
N LYS A 21 28.09 7.27 11.80
CA LYS A 21 26.71 7.29 11.27
C LYS A 21 26.49 6.13 10.30
N GLY A 22 25.55 5.24 10.66
CA GLY A 22 25.01 4.25 9.75
C GLY A 22 24.03 4.88 8.76
N ARG A 23 23.82 4.23 7.61
CA ARG A 23 22.82 4.65 6.62
C ARG A 23 21.87 3.50 6.32
N PHE A 24 20.58 3.75 6.54
CA PHE A 24 19.52 2.89 6.06
C PHE A 24 19.43 3.01 4.54
N GLN A 25 19.63 1.89 3.84
CA GLN A 25 19.48 1.83 2.40
C GLN A 25 17.99 1.75 2.02
N PRO A 26 17.53 2.43 0.96
CA PRO A 26 16.15 2.30 0.48
C PRO A 26 15.74 0.85 0.21
N LEU A 27 14.44 0.58 0.32
CA LEU A 27 13.78 -0.65 -0.14
C LEU A 27 12.92 -0.40 -1.38
N ILE A 28 12.55 0.86 -1.60
CA ILE A 28 11.74 1.33 -2.72
C ILE A 28 12.62 2.23 -3.57
N ARG A 29 12.63 2.01 -4.88
CA ARG A 29 13.32 2.88 -5.84
C ARG A 29 12.35 4.00 -6.27
N PRO A 30 12.57 5.26 -5.89
CA PRO A 30 11.68 6.35 -6.27
C PRO A 30 11.69 6.56 -7.79
N ALA A 31 10.58 7.05 -8.35
CA ALA A 31 10.45 7.31 -9.77
C ALA A 31 11.42 8.39 -10.28
N SER A 32 11.74 9.38 -9.44
CA SER A 32 12.85 10.31 -9.67
C SER A 32 13.70 10.42 -8.40
N GLY A 33 15.02 10.52 -8.56
CA GLY A 33 15.95 10.68 -7.45
C GLY A 33 16.24 12.14 -7.06
N ARG A 34 16.09 13.09 -7.99
CA ARG A 34 16.42 14.52 -7.79
C ARG A 34 15.53 15.43 -8.67
N PRO A 35 14.53 16.12 -8.10
CA PRO A 35 14.03 15.95 -6.73
C PRO A 35 13.45 14.53 -6.54
N PRO A 36 13.43 14.01 -5.30
CA PRO A 36 12.82 12.72 -5.03
C PRO A 36 11.31 12.78 -5.28
N LEU A 37 10.83 12.02 -6.27
CA LEU A 37 9.40 11.92 -6.61
C LEU A 37 8.95 10.46 -6.55
N LEU A 38 7.75 10.25 -6.03
CA LEU A 38 7.11 8.94 -5.97
C LEU A 38 6.04 8.84 -7.05
N SER A 39 6.00 7.69 -7.72
CA SER A 39 4.93 7.31 -8.65
C SER A 39 3.83 6.53 -7.93
N PHE A 40 2.71 6.30 -8.62
CA PHE A 40 1.69 5.35 -8.17
C PHE A 40 2.27 3.96 -7.90
N TRP A 41 3.21 3.49 -8.71
CA TRP A 41 3.89 2.22 -8.45
C TRP A 41 4.67 2.24 -7.13
N ASN A 42 5.28 3.36 -6.76
CA ASN A 42 5.91 3.47 -5.44
C ASN A 42 4.90 3.45 -4.29
N LEU A 43 3.68 3.94 -4.51
CA LEU A 43 2.57 3.80 -3.56
C LEU A 43 2.19 2.32 -3.37
N ILE A 44 2.12 1.54 -4.45
CA ILE A 44 1.86 0.10 -4.38
C ILE A 44 2.97 -0.64 -3.60
N GLU A 45 4.24 -0.37 -3.90
CA GLU A 45 5.35 -0.97 -3.16
C GLU A 45 5.28 -0.64 -1.66
N ALA A 46 4.94 0.60 -1.33
CA ALA A 46 4.80 1.04 0.05
C ALA A 46 3.61 0.37 0.75
N HIS A 47 2.49 0.14 0.05
CA HIS A 47 1.34 -0.59 0.55
C HIS A 47 1.68 -2.05 0.88
N VAL A 48 2.35 -2.74 -0.04
CA VAL A 48 2.79 -4.13 0.15
C VAL A 48 3.85 -4.22 1.26
N LEU A 49 4.81 -3.30 1.28
CA LEU A 49 5.84 -3.25 2.32
C LEU A 49 5.24 -2.99 3.71
N ARG A 50 4.21 -2.15 3.80
CA ARG A 50 3.48 -1.91 5.06
C ARG A 50 2.80 -3.18 5.56
N ALA A 51 2.18 -3.97 4.67
CA ALA A 51 1.56 -5.25 5.01
C ALA A 51 2.55 -6.18 5.72
N LEU A 52 3.71 -6.37 5.10
CA LEU A 52 4.78 -7.20 5.65
C LEU A 52 5.27 -6.63 6.99
N ARG A 53 5.54 -5.32 7.06
CA ARG A 53 6.21 -4.69 8.21
C ARG A 53 5.36 -4.51 9.44
N THR A 54 4.15 -3.97 9.29
CA THR A 54 3.36 -3.47 10.41
C THR A 54 2.43 -4.53 10.97
N GLU A 55 1.88 -5.38 10.11
CA GLU A 55 0.83 -6.32 10.51
C GLU A 55 1.41 -7.69 10.89
N GLN A 56 2.62 -8.01 10.44
CA GLN A 56 3.31 -9.29 10.73
C GLN A 56 4.68 -9.11 11.38
N GLY A 57 5.14 -7.88 11.60
CA GLY A 57 6.42 -7.61 12.26
C GLY A 57 7.66 -8.06 11.48
N VAL A 58 7.51 -8.36 10.18
CA VAL A 58 8.56 -8.94 9.33
C VAL A 58 9.82 -8.08 9.39
N ALA A 59 10.96 -8.60 9.80
CA ALA A 59 12.20 -7.82 9.91
C ALA A 59 12.62 -7.20 8.55
N LEU A 60 12.98 -5.90 8.53
CA LEU A 60 13.41 -5.19 7.30
C LEU A 60 14.60 -5.85 6.60
N ARG A 61 15.50 -6.47 7.39
CA ARG A 61 16.64 -7.23 6.85
C ARG A 61 16.17 -8.37 5.96
N ALA A 62 15.14 -9.09 6.38
CA ALA A 62 14.65 -10.24 5.67
C ALA A 62 13.80 -9.84 4.45
N VAL A 63 13.07 -8.71 4.50
CA VAL A 63 12.49 -8.09 3.29
C VAL A 63 13.58 -7.78 2.26
N ARG A 64 14.69 -7.18 2.69
CA ARG A 64 15.81 -6.83 1.79
C ARG A 64 16.43 -8.06 1.14
N GLN A 65 16.66 -9.11 1.92
CA GLN A 65 17.20 -10.37 1.42
C GLN A 65 16.28 -10.96 0.35
N ALA A 66 14.98 -10.92 0.57
CA ALA A 66 14.01 -11.38 -0.40
C ALA A 66 13.99 -10.57 -1.69
N ILE A 67 13.97 -9.23 -1.61
CA ILE A 67 14.08 -8.38 -2.81
C ILE A 67 15.35 -8.74 -3.59
N THR A 68 16.49 -8.85 -2.90
CA THR A 68 17.78 -9.19 -3.52
C THR A 68 17.76 -10.58 -4.17
N TYR A 69 17.14 -11.56 -3.51
CA TYR A 69 17.00 -12.92 -4.02
C TYR A 69 16.11 -12.96 -5.26
N SER A 70 14.95 -12.30 -5.23
CA SER A 70 14.04 -12.23 -6.37
C SER A 70 14.68 -11.58 -7.59
N GLU A 71 15.48 -10.53 -7.39
CA GLU A 71 16.20 -9.87 -8.47
C GLU A 71 17.30 -10.76 -9.08
N LYS A 72 18.04 -11.52 -8.25
CA LYS A 72 19.19 -12.31 -8.71
C LYS A 72 18.85 -13.70 -9.22
N GLU A 73 17.93 -14.38 -8.55
CA GLU A 73 17.68 -15.82 -8.74
C GLU A 73 16.40 -16.08 -9.53
N LEU A 74 15.46 -15.12 -9.55
CA LEU A 74 14.15 -15.27 -10.19
C LEU A 74 13.92 -14.30 -11.36
N ASP A 75 14.90 -13.44 -11.67
CA ASP A 75 14.81 -12.36 -12.68
C ASP A 75 13.54 -11.51 -12.50
N LEU A 76 13.16 -11.29 -11.23
CA LEU A 76 11.95 -10.58 -10.85
C LEU A 76 12.33 -9.21 -10.28
N ASP A 77 12.38 -8.22 -11.17
CA ASP A 77 12.59 -6.83 -10.73
C ASP A 77 11.39 -6.32 -9.94
N ARG A 78 11.67 -5.50 -8.93
CA ARG A 78 10.67 -4.87 -8.03
C ARG A 78 9.63 -5.86 -7.51
N LEU A 79 10.08 -6.88 -6.78
CA LEU A 79 9.25 -7.89 -6.10
C LEU A 79 7.94 -7.33 -5.51
N LEU A 80 8.02 -6.20 -4.81
CA LEU A 80 6.87 -5.55 -4.13
C LEU A 80 5.78 -5.01 -5.07
N LEU A 81 6.04 -4.94 -6.38
CA LEU A 81 5.08 -4.62 -7.43
C LEU A 81 4.56 -5.84 -8.18
N SER A 82 5.11 -7.02 -7.93
CA SER A 82 4.77 -8.16 -8.76
C SER A 82 3.46 -8.80 -8.28
N PRO A 83 2.47 -9.02 -9.17
CA PRO A 83 1.33 -9.86 -8.81
C PRO A 83 1.75 -11.31 -8.59
N ARG A 84 2.97 -11.70 -8.99
CA ARG A 84 3.56 -13.00 -8.66
C ARG A 84 3.77 -13.20 -7.16
N LEU A 85 3.67 -12.17 -6.33
CA LEU A 85 3.57 -12.34 -4.87
C LEU A 85 2.36 -13.16 -4.42
N ARG A 86 1.33 -13.27 -5.26
CA ARG A 86 0.16 -14.18 -5.07
C ARG A 86 0.39 -15.57 -5.64
N SER A 87 1.40 -15.70 -6.50
CA SER A 87 1.73 -16.93 -7.20
C SER A 87 2.72 -17.76 -6.40
N ARG A 88 3.10 -18.91 -6.95
CA ARG A 88 4.16 -19.79 -6.43
C ARG A 88 5.47 -19.05 -6.10
N ALA A 89 5.81 -17.97 -6.80
CA ALA A 89 6.99 -17.16 -6.47
C ALA A 89 6.86 -16.42 -5.13
N GLY A 90 5.65 -15.95 -4.79
CA GLY A 90 5.33 -15.41 -3.47
C GLY A 90 5.31 -16.49 -2.39
N GLU A 91 4.84 -17.68 -2.71
CA GLU A 91 4.90 -18.82 -1.77
C GLU A 91 6.35 -19.20 -1.44
N LEU A 92 7.22 -19.31 -2.46
CA LEU A 92 8.66 -19.55 -2.27
C LEU A 92 9.32 -18.45 -1.44
N PHE A 93 8.91 -17.19 -1.66
CA PHE A 93 9.34 -16.07 -0.83
C PHE A 93 8.93 -16.26 0.64
N LEU A 94 7.66 -16.58 0.91
CA LEU A 94 7.15 -16.76 2.28
C LEU A 94 7.77 -17.99 2.97
N GLU A 95 8.00 -19.08 2.23
CA GLU A 95 8.65 -20.30 2.72
C GLU A 95 10.10 -20.03 3.11
N ARG A 96 10.89 -19.45 2.20
CA ARG A 96 12.29 -19.11 2.45
C ARG A 96 12.44 -18.06 3.54
N TYR A 97 11.52 -17.10 3.59
CA TYR A 97 11.44 -16.13 4.68
C TYR A 97 11.15 -16.79 6.02
N GLY A 98 10.20 -17.74 6.04
CA GLY A 98 9.87 -18.54 7.21
C GLY A 98 11.08 -19.29 7.76
N GLU A 99 11.90 -19.87 6.88
CA GLU A 99 13.19 -20.47 7.24
C GLU A 99 14.18 -19.44 7.81
N LEU A 100 14.35 -18.30 7.13
CA LEU A 100 15.34 -17.27 7.50
C LEU A 100 15.11 -16.65 8.88
N ILE A 101 13.85 -16.56 9.32
CA ILE A 101 13.52 -15.98 10.63
C ILE A 101 12.91 -17.00 11.61
N ASN A 102 12.99 -18.29 11.28
CA ASN A 102 12.48 -19.39 12.09
C ASN A 102 11.00 -19.20 12.52
N LEU A 103 10.15 -18.77 11.59
CA LEU A 103 8.71 -18.65 11.82
C LEU A 103 8.07 -20.03 11.90
N SER A 104 7.17 -20.21 12.88
CA SER A 104 6.30 -21.37 12.92
C SER A 104 5.43 -21.47 11.66
N ARG A 105 4.95 -22.68 11.36
CA ARG A 105 3.99 -22.90 10.25
C ARG A 105 2.73 -22.03 10.39
N SER A 106 2.24 -21.85 11.62
CA SER A 106 1.10 -20.95 11.89
C SER A 106 1.43 -19.49 11.60
N GLY A 107 2.64 -19.02 11.93
CA GLY A 107 3.10 -17.67 11.61
C GLY A 107 3.23 -17.43 10.10
N GLN A 108 3.69 -18.43 9.34
CA GLN A 108 3.75 -18.35 7.88
C GLN A 108 2.35 -18.26 7.24
N ILE A 109 1.37 -19.00 7.77
CA ILE A 109 -0.03 -18.93 7.32
C ILE A 109 -0.63 -17.55 7.62
N ALA A 110 -0.44 -17.03 8.83
CA ALA A 110 -0.92 -15.70 9.21
C ALA A 110 -0.32 -14.60 8.31
N MET A 111 0.97 -14.70 8.01
CA MET A 111 1.65 -13.77 7.11
C MET A 111 1.08 -13.82 5.70
N ARG A 112 0.80 -15.01 5.18
CA ARG A 112 0.15 -15.20 3.88
C ARG A 112 -1.23 -14.53 3.84
N GLN A 113 -2.05 -14.73 4.87
CA GLN A 113 -3.39 -14.15 4.93
C GLN A 113 -3.37 -12.62 4.92
N VAL A 114 -2.47 -12.01 5.68
CA VAL A 114 -2.30 -10.55 5.70
C VAL A 114 -1.81 -10.03 4.35
N LEU A 115 -0.80 -10.68 3.77
CA LEU A 115 -0.30 -10.29 2.46
C LEU A 115 -1.41 -10.38 1.41
N GLU A 116 -2.19 -11.47 1.39
CA GLU A 116 -3.31 -11.61 0.48
C GLU A 116 -4.36 -10.51 0.68
N ALA A 117 -4.76 -10.24 1.93
CA ALA A 117 -5.72 -9.18 2.25
C ALA A 117 -5.29 -7.81 1.70
N HIS A 118 -3.98 -7.53 1.70
CA HIS A 118 -3.41 -6.33 1.08
C HIS A 118 -3.39 -6.39 -0.44
N LEU A 119 -3.03 -7.53 -1.03
CA LEU A 119 -2.95 -7.69 -2.48
C LEU A 119 -4.34 -7.64 -3.14
N VAL A 120 -5.43 -7.98 -2.43
CA VAL A 120 -6.80 -7.87 -2.99
C VAL A 120 -7.24 -6.42 -3.14
N ARG A 121 -6.57 -5.51 -2.44
CA ARG A 121 -6.80 -4.07 -2.58
C ARG A 121 -6.21 -3.48 -3.86
N ILE A 122 -5.44 -4.25 -4.61
CA ILE A 122 -4.79 -3.78 -5.83
C ILE A 122 -5.53 -4.38 -7.03
N GLU A 123 -6.03 -3.52 -7.90
CA GLU A 123 -6.52 -3.94 -9.22
C GLU A 123 -5.36 -3.97 -10.21
N TRP A 124 -5.32 -5.01 -11.03
CA TRP A 124 -4.28 -5.26 -12.02
C TRP A 124 -4.91 -5.28 -13.42
N ASP A 125 -4.20 -4.74 -14.40
CA ASP A 125 -4.62 -4.85 -15.80
C ASP A 125 -4.30 -6.22 -16.41
N GLY A 126 -4.69 -6.42 -17.68
CA GLY A 126 -4.39 -7.65 -18.43
C GLY A 126 -2.90 -7.92 -18.64
N HIS A 127 -2.04 -6.93 -18.43
CA HIS A 127 -0.58 -7.02 -18.52
C HIS A 127 0.10 -7.13 -17.15
N GLN A 128 -0.66 -7.37 -16.08
CA GLN A 128 -0.14 -7.53 -14.72
C GLN A 128 0.49 -6.26 -14.13
N PHE A 129 0.09 -5.07 -14.60
CA PHE A 129 0.44 -3.79 -13.96
C PHE A 129 -0.64 -3.34 -12.99
N PRO A 130 -0.27 -2.77 -11.83
CA PRO A 130 -1.25 -2.25 -10.90
C PRO A 130 -1.84 -0.96 -11.48
N ILE A 131 -3.17 -0.89 -11.52
CA ILE A 131 -3.91 0.25 -12.07
C ILE A 131 -4.76 0.97 -11.03
N ARG A 132 -5.18 0.30 -9.95
CA ARG A 132 -5.92 0.93 -8.85
C ARG A 132 -5.52 0.39 -7.49
N LEU A 133 -5.65 1.22 -6.47
CA LEU A 133 -5.47 0.85 -5.07
C LEU A 133 -6.70 1.25 -4.26
N HIS A 134 -7.26 0.30 -3.52
CA HIS A 134 -8.35 0.50 -2.56
C HIS A 134 -7.81 0.62 -1.13
N PRO A 135 -7.57 1.84 -0.62
CA PRO A 135 -6.98 2.03 0.70
C PRO A 135 -7.80 1.38 1.82
N PHE A 136 -7.11 0.96 2.89
CA PHE A 136 -7.78 0.57 4.13
C PHE A 136 -8.28 1.83 4.84
N LEU A 137 -9.58 1.88 5.10
CA LEU A 137 -10.26 3.02 5.72
C LEU A 137 -10.41 2.88 7.24
N SER A 138 -10.41 1.62 7.72
CA SER A 138 -10.40 1.28 9.14
C SER A 138 -9.45 0.10 9.38
N ARG A 139 -9.02 -0.06 10.64
CA ARG A 139 -8.34 -1.26 11.14
C ARG A 139 -9.30 -2.40 11.44
N GLU A 140 -10.59 -2.08 11.56
CA GLU A 140 -11.67 -3.05 11.74
C GLU A 140 -12.04 -3.69 10.40
N ILE A 141 -12.97 -4.65 10.47
CA ILE A 141 -13.38 -5.54 9.37
C ILE A 141 -13.36 -4.79 8.03
N PRO A 142 -12.52 -5.24 7.07
CA PRO A 142 -12.46 -4.66 5.73
C PRO A 142 -13.83 -4.53 5.10
N ASP A 143 -14.23 -3.31 4.75
CA ASP A 143 -15.42 -3.09 3.95
C ASP A 143 -15.26 -3.75 2.57
N PRO A 144 -16.11 -4.73 2.22
CA PRO A 144 -16.01 -5.45 0.95
C PRO A 144 -16.35 -4.56 -0.26
N SER A 145 -17.07 -3.46 -0.08
CA SER A 145 -17.45 -2.54 -1.17
C SER A 145 -16.28 -1.69 -1.66
N MET A 146 -15.26 -1.47 -0.83
CA MET A 146 -14.03 -0.74 -1.16
C MET A 146 -14.26 0.54 -1.99
N PRO A 147 -15.15 1.45 -1.54
CA PRO A 147 -15.70 2.49 -2.41
C PRO A 147 -14.74 3.64 -2.64
N VAL A 148 -13.67 3.76 -1.85
CA VAL A 148 -12.59 4.72 -2.10
C VAL A 148 -11.49 4.05 -2.90
N VAL A 149 -11.01 4.72 -3.93
CA VAL A 149 -9.96 4.25 -4.81
C VAL A 149 -8.96 5.34 -5.14
N ILE A 150 -7.72 4.92 -5.37
CA ILE A 150 -6.65 5.73 -5.95
C ILE A 150 -6.36 5.16 -7.33
N ASP A 151 -6.66 5.94 -8.36
CA ASP A 151 -6.44 5.61 -9.77
C ASP A 151 -5.57 6.71 -10.40
N PRO A 152 -4.33 6.42 -10.84
CA PRO A 152 -3.44 7.43 -11.41
C PRO A 152 -3.97 8.06 -12.71
N ALA A 153 -4.90 7.41 -13.41
CA ALA A 153 -5.53 7.92 -14.62
C ALA A 153 -6.70 8.86 -14.34
N VAL A 154 -7.18 8.93 -13.09
CA VAL A 154 -8.32 9.77 -12.68
C VAL A 154 -7.87 10.78 -11.62
N GLN A 155 -8.17 12.06 -11.84
CA GLN A 155 -7.80 13.16 -10.93
C GLN A 155 -6.32 13.12 -10.47
N PHE A 156 -5.41 12.67 -11.33
CA PHE A 156 -3.97 12.55 -11.04
C PHE A 156 -3.65 11.66 -9.82
N GLY A 157 -4.45 10.61 -9.59
CA GLY A 157 -4.25 9.72 -8.44
C GLY A 157 -4.70 10.32 -7.10
N ARG A 158 -5.52 11.37 -7.12
CA ARG A 158 -6.22 11.79 -5.91
C ARG A 158 -7.27 10.72 -5.53
N PRO A 159 -7.52 10.51 -4.24
CA PRO A 159 -8.55 9.60 -3.77
C PRO A 159 -9.94 10.04 -4.24
N ILE A 160 -10.67 9.09 -4.81
CA ILE A 160 -12.01 9.28 -5.36
C ILE A 160 -12.94 8.16 -4.88
N VAL A 161 -14.24 8.37 -5.02
CA VAL A 161 -15.23 7.29 -4.89
C VAL A 161 -15.36 6.55 -6.23
N THR A 162 -15.09 5.24 -6.24
CA THR A 162 -14.75 4.36 -7.39
C THR A 162 -15.72 4.42 -8.56
N ARG A 163 -17.00 4.73 -8.31
CA ARG A 163 -18.04 4.73 -9.35
C ARG A 163 -18.30 6.08 -10.00
N HIS A 164 -17.84 7.19 -9.42
CA HIS A 164 -18.29 8.52 -9.84
C HIS A 164 -17.13 9.45 -10.17
N GLY A 165 -15.89 9.06 -9.86
CA GLY A 165 -14.73 9.94 -10.06
C GLY A 165 -14.78 11.20 -9.19
N ILE A 166 -15.62 11.20 -8.15
CA ILE A 166 -15.81 12.32 -7.23
C ILE A 166 -14.73 12.26 -6.16
N SER A 167 -14.07 13.39 -5.93
CA SER A 167 -13.01 13.50 -4.93
C SER A 167 -13.56 13.34 -3.52
N THR A 168 -12.88 12.54 -2.69
CA THR A 168 -13.18 12.43 -1.26
C THR A 168 -13.05 13.79 -0.56
N ALA A 169 -12.05 14.59 -0.95
CA ALA A 169 -11.85 15.94 -0.44
C ALA A 169 -12.99 16.91 -0.82
N ALA A 170 -13.56 16.76 -2.02
CA ALA A 170 -14.72 17.57 -2.43
C ALA A 170 -15.97 17.23 -1.61
N ILE A 171 -16.19 15.94 -1.31
CA ILE A 171 -17.28 15.49 -0.44
C ILE A 171 -17.11 16.09 0.97
N VAL A 172 -15.93 15.95 1.57
CA VAL A 172 -15.65 16.47 2.91
C VAL A 172 -15.72 17.99 2.97
N GLY A 173 -15.29 18.70 1.92
CA GLY A 173 -15.42 20.16 1.85
C GLY A 173 -16.88 20.63 1.93
N ARG A 174 -17.83 19.89 1.34
CA ARG A 174 -19.27 20.18 1.45
C ARG A 174 -19.81 19.91 2.85
N ILE A 175 -19.39 18.80 3.47
CA ILE A 175 -19.75 18.48 4.86
C ILE A 175 -19.23 19.56 5.82
N ASP A 176 -17.98 19.98 5.64
CA ASP A 176 -17.36 21.04 6.44
C ASP A 176 -18.03 22.41 6.24
N ALA A 177 -18.72 22.61 5.11
CA ALA A 177 -19.57 23.77 4.84
C ALA A 177 -20.98 23.67 5.45
N GLY A 178 -21.31 22.55 6.14
CA GLY A 178 -22.58 22.35 6.83
C GLY A 178 -23.66 21.63 6.01
N GLU A 179 -23.33 21.10 4.85
CA GLU A 179 -24.28 20.31 4.04
C GLU A 179 -24.49 18.91 4.64
N ARG A 180 -25.72 18.39 4.52
CA ARG A 180 -26.05 17.08 5.09
C ARG A 180 -25.52 15.95 4.19
N PRO A 181 -24.99 14.85 4.76
CA PRO A 181 -24.49 13.72 3.99
C PRO A 181 -25.49 13.13 2.98
N GLU A 182 -26.78 13.12 3.31
CA GLU A 182 -27.85 12.60 2.45
C GLU A 182 -28.07 13.46 1.21
N ASP A 183 -27.95 14.78 1.35
CA ASP A 183 -28.08 15.72 0.23
C ASP A 183 -26.87 15.58 -0.71
N ILE A 184 -25.66 15.46 -0.15
CA ILE A 184 -24.43 15.24 -0.92
C ILE A 184 -24.49 13.91 -1.67
N ALA A 185 -24.99 12.85 -1.02
CA ALA A 185 -25.18 11.54 -1.62
C ALA A 185 -26.15 11.61 -2.81
N ALA A 186 -27.29 12.28 -2.64
CA ALA A 186 -28.28 12.47 -3.70
C ALA A 186 -27.71 13.27 -4.89
N ASP A 187 -27.01 14.37 -4.64
CA ASP A 187 -26.45 15.23 -5.67
C ASP A 187 -25.42 14.52 -6.55
N TYR A 188 -24.57 13.69 -5.94
CA TYR A 188 -23.56 12.93 -6.66
C TYR A 188 -24.03 11.54 -7.10
N GLY A 189 -25.27 11.15 -6.81
CA GLY A 189 -25.82 9.84 -7.15
C GLY A 189 -25.16 8.66 -6.44
N MET A 190 -24.57 8.90 -5.25
CA MET A 190 -23.88 7.88 -4.44
C MET A 190 -24.71 7.46 -3.23
N THR A 191 -24.25 6.44 -2.51
CA THR A 191 -24.88 6.02 -1.26
C THR A 191 -24.38 6.86 -0.08
N ALA A 192 -25.19 6.96 0.99
CA ALA A 192 -24.73 7.55 2.26
C ALA A 192 -23.51 6.81 2.83
N HIS A 193 -23.38 5.51 2.53
CA HIS A 193 -22.22 4.71 2.87
C HIS A 193 -20.96 5.18 2.14
N ASP A 194 -21.03 5.46 0.84
CA ASP A 194 -19.90 5.99 0.07
C ASP A 194 -19.43 7.34 0.63
N VAL A 195 -20.37 8.21 0.98
CA VAL A 195 -20.07 9.49 1.65
C VAL A 195 -19.36 9.23 2.97
N ALA A 196 -19.87 8.33 3.82
CA ALA A 196 -19.24 8.00 5.08
C ALA A 196 -17.82 7.44 4.90
N GLN A 197 -17.59 6.57 3.92
CA GLN A 197 -16.26 6.04 3.61
C GLN A 197 -15.30 7.13 3.11
N ALA A 198 -15.78 8.09 2.31
CA ALA A 198 -14.99 9.25 1.90
C ALA A 198 -14.57 10.11 3.10
N VAL A 199 -15.48 10.34 4.06
CA VAL A 199 -15.16 11.05 5.31
C VAL A 199 -14.12 10.28 6.12
N LEU A 200 -14.31 8.97 6.32
CA LEU A 200 -13.36 8.13 7.06
C LEU A 200 -11.97 8.19 6.45
N TYR A 201 -11.86 8.16 5.12
CA TYR A 201 -10.59 8.31 4.42
C TYR A 201 -9.90 9.64 4.76
N GLU A 202 -10.57 10.77 4.51
CA GLU A 202 -9.96 12.10 4.66
C GLU A 202 -9.62 12.44 6.12
N ARG A 203 -10.40 11.96 7.09
CA ARG A 203 -10.10 12.18 8.51
C ARG A 203 -8.93 11.33 9.01
N ALA A 204 -8.58 10.25 8.31
CA ALA A 204 -7.47 9.38 8.64
C ALA A 204 -6.17 9.67 7.86
N ALA A 205 -6.27 10.43 6.77
CA ALA A 205 -5.18 10.81 5.87
C ALA A 205 -4.28 11.89 6.48
#